data_AF-A0A1T4RSK1-F1
#
_entry.id   AF-A0A1T4RSK1-F1
#
_cell.length_a   1.000
_cell.length_b   1.000
_cell.length_c   1.000
_cell.angle_alpha   90.00
_cell.angle_beta   90.00
_cell.angle_gamma   90.00
#
_symmetry.space_group_name_H-M   'P 1'
#
loop_
_entity.id
_entity.type
_entity.pdbx_description
1 polymer ?
#
loop_
_entity_poly.entity_id
_entity_poly.type
_entity_poly.pdbx_seq_one_letter_code
_entity_poly.pdbx_strand_id
1 'polypeptide(L)'
;MQISNFTPNDIHPFLSMAKDEGWISTRHELAFLLERSPEGCLVCHEGTKPVGFVTAVRHGRSGWIGNLLVTADARGRGIGTSLFKQAMQVLQRSDVQTVWLTASLAGRPIYERSGFRVCDRIRRWEGIGTEPIEVHDAKPLEPGWEEIDFLGWGDSRNELLAYAASNGTAAGTEEGFLVVQRLGSSQQIGPFGALNSATAEKLLEQMLPGTGKVLLDVPSSNRVASKLLTSRGFTVSNEVDLMYAGQPPAYHAEHIYGLASMGSMG
;
A
#
# COMPACT_ATOMS: atom_id res chain seq x y z
N MET A 1 -4.21 18.85 -22.51
CA MET A 1 -4.16 18.15 -21.21
C MET A 1 -5.58 18.03 -20.69
N GLN A 2 -6.10 16.82 -20.58
CA GLN A 2 -7.45 16.56 -20.05
C GLN A 2 -7.35 15.51 -18.96
N ILE A 3 -7.90 15.78 -17.78
CA ILE A 3 -8.01 14.81 -16.70
C ILE A 3 -9.44 14.26 -16.71
N SER A 4 -9.56 12.95 -16.62
CA SER A 4 -10.83 12.22 -16.59
C SER A 4 -10.72 11.03 -15.63
N ASN A 5 -11.85 10.38 -15.35
CA ASN A 5 -11.84 9.14 -14.59
C ASN A 5 -11.06 8.06 -15.34
N PHE A 6 -10.28 7.31 -14.57
CA PHE A 6 -9.63 6.06 -14.97
C PHE A 6 -10.71 5.01 -15.26
N THR A 7 -10.50 4.21 -16.29
CA THR A 7 -11.41 3.12 -16.68
C THR A 7 -10.67 1.79 -16.69
N PRO A 8 -11.37 0.65 -16.77
CA PRO A 8 -10.71 -0.65 -16.92
C PRO A 8 -9.74 -0.74 -18.12
N ASN A 9 -9.98 0.05 -19.18
CA ASN A 9 -9.11 0.11 -20.36
C ASN A 9 -7.76 0.79 -20.06
N ASP A 10 -7.70 1.64 -19.04
CA ASP A 10 -6.51 2.37 -18.65
C ASP A 10 -5.56 1.55 -17.75
N ILE A 11 -6.02 0.41 -17.23
CA ILE A 11 -5.21 -0.50 -16.40
C ILE A 11 -3.94 -0.95 -17.14
N HIS A 12 -4.07 -1.38 -18.40
CA HIS A 12 -2.91 -1.86 -19.15
C HIS A 12 -1.88 -0.73 -19.41
N PRO A 13 -2.29 0.46 -19.88
CA PRO A 13 -1.41 1.63 -19.94
C PRO A 13 -0.73 1.99 -18.62
N PHE A 14 -1.47 1.97 -17.50
CA PHE A 14 -0.89 2.23 -16.18
C PHE A 14 0.18 1.19 -15.84
N LEU A 15 -0.12 -0.11 -15.99
CA LEU A 15 0.81 -1.19 -15.66
C LEU A 15 2.09 -1.13 -16.52
N SER A 16 1.97 -0.76 -17.79
CA SER A 16 3.13 -0.54 -18.66
C SER A 16 4.02 0.58 -18.11
N MET A 17 3.43 1.71 -17.73
CA MET A 17 4.17 2.86 -17.19
C MET A 17 4.78 2.56 -15.81
N ALA A 18 4.03 1.86 -14.95
CA ALA A 18 4.51 1.44 -13.63
C ALA A 18 5.74 0.51 -13.79
N LYS A 19 5.70 -0.43 -14.74
CA LYS A 19 6.82 -1.30 -15.06
C LYS A 19 8.05 -0.53 -15.52
N ASP A 20 7.90 0.50 -16.35
CA ASP A 20 9.01 1.34 -16.82
C ASP A 20 9.69 2.10 -15.66
N GLU A 21 8.95 2.37 -14.58
CA GLU A 21 9.47 2.99 -13.34
C GLU A 21 9.93 1.96 -12.29
N GLY A 22 9.93 0.67 -12.63
CA GLY A 22 10.31 -0.42 -11.72
C GLY A 22 9.29 -0.68 -10.60
N TRP A 23 8.07 -0.14 -10.71
CA TRP A 23 7.01 -0.38 -9.73
C TRP A 23 6.41 -1.77 -9.94
N ILE A 24 6.02 -2.39 -8.84
CA ILE A 24 5.30 -3.65 -8.84
C ILE A 24 3.85 -3.34 -8.51
N SER A 25 2.97 -3.45 -9.50
CA SER A 25 1.54 -3.20 -9.38
C SER A 25 0.78 -4.28 -10.13
N THR A 26 -0.43 -4.59 -9.69
CA THR A 26 -1.24 -5.66 -10.27
C THR A 26 -2.56 -5.13 -10.83
N ARG A 27 -3.12 -5.88 -11.78
CA ARG A 27 -4.47 -5.62 -12.30
C ARG A 27 -5.52 -5.71 -11.17
N HIS A 28 -5.36 -6.63 -10.22
CA HIS A 28 -6.32 -6.85 -9.14
C HIS A 28 -6.36 -5.65 -8.18
N GLU A 29 -5.21 -5.05 -7.84
CA GLU A 29 -5.16 -3.84 -7.00
C GLU A 29 -5.88 -2.66 -7.68
N LEU A 30 -5.65 -2.47 -8.98
CA LEU A 30 -6.29 -1.39 -9.73
C LEU A 30 -7.79 -1.64 -9.94
N ALA A 31 -8.20 -2.90 -10.09
CA ALA A 31 -9.60 -3.27 -10.15
C ALA A 31 -10.32 -3.00 -8.82
N PHE A 32 -9.69 -3.35 -7.70
CA PHE A 32 -10.20 -3.03 -6.35
C PHE A 32 -10.34 -1.51 -6.15
N LEU A 33 -9.33 -0.73 -6.56
CA LEU A 33 -9.39 0.74 -6.47
C LEU A 33 -10.50 1.33 -7.35
N LEU A 34 -10.69 0.81 -8.57
CA LEU A 34 -11.76 1.22 -9.47
C LEU A 34 -13.15 0.88 -8.93
N GLU A 35 -13.31 -0.28 -8.30
CA GLU A 35 -14.56 -0.68 -7.65
C GLU A 35 -14.85 0.22 -6.44
N ARG A 36 -13.82 0.49 -5.63
CA ARG A 36 -13.99 1.17 -4.35
C ARG A 36 -14.06 2.68 -4.43
N SER A 37 -13.32 3.27 -5.36
CA SER A 37 -13.30 4.71 -5.59
C SER A 37 -13.18 5.04 -7.08
N PRO A 38 -14.24 4.82 -7.88
CA PRO A 38 -14.24 5.14 -9.31
C PRO A 38 -13.86 6.60 -9.59
N GLU A 39 -14.37 7.53 -8.77
CA GLU A 39 -14.06 8.97 -8.88
C GLU A 39 -12.65 9.33 -8.39
N GLY A 40 -12.06 8.50 -7.52
CA GLY A 40 -10.71 8.68 -7.00
C GLY A 40 -9.63 8.17 -7.94
N CYS A 41 -9.97 7.35 -8.94
CA CYS A 41 -9.05 6.88 -9.95
C CYS A 41 -9.06 7.83 -11.14
N LEU A 42 -7.96 8.54 -11.39
CA LEU A 42 -7.88 9.60 -12.39
C LEU A 42 -6.72 9.37 -13.36
N VAL A 43 -6.94 9.76 -14.61
CA VAL A 43 -5.96 9.70 -15.70
C VAL A 43 -5.87 11.03 -16.42
N CYS A 44 -4.65 11.45 -16.76
CA CYS A 44 -4.37 12.61 -17.58
C CYS A 44 -4.00 12.18 -19.00
N HIS A 45 -4.68 12.74 -19.99
CA HIS A 45 -4.46 12.48 -21.41
C HIS A 45 -3.85 13.67 -22.17
N GLU A 46 -3.00 13.35 -23.13
CA GLU A 46 -2.60 14.22 -24.23
C GLU A 46 -3.08 13.63 -25.56
N GLY A 47 -4.15 14.21 -26.12
CA GLY A 47 -4.89 13.54 -27.19
C GLY A 47 -5.45 12.22 -26.68
N THR A 48 -5.09 11.12 -27.34
CA THR A 48 -5.47 9.75 -26.95
C THR A 48 -4.44 9.05 -26.05
N LYS A 49 -3.27 9.65 -25.81
CA LYS A 49 -2.19 9.04 -25.03
C LYS A 49 -2.36 9.36 -23.53
N PRO A 50 -2.47 8.35 -22.64
CA PRO A 50 -2.39 8.59 -21.20
C PRO A 50 -0.94 8.95 -20.83
N VAL A 51 -0.77 10.03 -20.07
CA VAL A 51 0.54 10.58 -19.66
C VAL A 51 0.71 10.67 -18.14
N GLY A 52 -0.36 10.42 -17.38
CA GLY A 52 -0.24 10.34 -15.93
C GLY A 52 -1.50 9.79 -15.26
N PHE A 53 -1.32 9.30 -14.04
CA PHE A 53 -2.33 8.60 -13.25
C PHE A 53 -2.24 9.01 -11.79
N VAL A 54 -3.33 8.87 -11.05
CA VAL A 54 -3.37 8.90 -9.60
C VAL A 54 -4.59 8.11 -9.11
N THR A 55 -4.49 7.52 -7.92
CA THR A 55 -5.63 6.91 -7.25
C THR A 55 -5.81 7.52 -5.87
N ALA A 56 -7.07 7.71 -5.47
CA ALA A 56 -7.47 8.10 -4.13
C ALA A 56 -8.54 7.13 -3.65
N VAL A 57 -8.42 6.65 -2.42
CA VAL A 57 -9.41 5.73 -1.81
C VAL A 57 -9.63 6.13 -0.36
N ARG A 58 -10.88 6.01 0.12
CA ARG A 58 -11.24 6.26 1.52
C ARG A 58 -11.21 4.96 2.32
N HIS A 59 -10.64 5.02 3.52
CA HIS A 59 -10.69 3.97 4.54
C HIS A 59 -11.21 4.59 5.83
N GLY A 60 -12.39 4.17 6.32
CA GLY A 60 -12.92 4.71 7.58
C GLY A 60 -13.06 6.23 7.57
N ARG A 61 -12.25 6.93 8.37
CA ARG A 61 -12.18 8.41 8.48
C ARG A 61 -10.96 9.01 7.76
N SER A 62 -10.17 8.21 7.06
CA SER A 62 -8.96 8.62 6.37
C SER A 62 -9.02 8.31 4.88
N GLY A 63 -8.11 8.90 4.11
CA GLY A 63 -7.94 8.60 2.69
C GLY A 63 -6.49 8.26 2.38
N TRP A 64 -6.28 7.45 1.35
CA TRP A 64 -4.96 7.15 0.80
C TRP A 64 -4.86 7.69 -0.62
N ILE A 65 -3.82 8.46 -0.90
CA ILE A 65 -3.43 8.83 -2.27
C ILE A 65 -2.23 7.96 -2.66
N GLY A 66 -2.41 7.20 -3.74
CA GLY A 66 -1.40 6.30 -4.28
C GLY A 66 -1.29 6.44 -5.79
N ASN A 67 -0.37 5.67 -6.37
CA ASN A 67 -0.25 5.50 -7.82
C ASN A 67 -0.10 6.82 -8.61
N LEU A 68 0.45 7.89 -7.99
CA LEU A 68 0.71 9.16 -8.67
C LEU A 68 1.92 8.99 -9.60
N LEU A 69 1.64 8.83 -10.90
CA LEU A 69 2.62 8.51 -11.90
C LEU A 69 2.50 9.47 -13.09
N VAL A 70 3.63 9.93 -13.62
CA VAL A 70 3.68 10.76 -14.83
C VAL A 70 4.83 10.28 -15.69
N THR A 71 4.58 10.10 -16.99
CA THR A 71 5.60 9.66 -17.95
C THR A 71 6.80 10.61 -17.95
N ALA A 72 7.99 10.07 -18.16
CA ALA A 72 9.24 10.84 -18.12
C ALA A 72 9.22 12.07 -19.05
N ASP A 73 8.67 11.93 -20.26
CA ASP A 73 8.51 12.99 -21.27
C ASP A 73 7.50 14.08 -20.90
N ALA A 74 6.61 13.81 -19.94
CA ALA A 74 5.57 14.73 -19.50
C ALA A 74 5.83 15.38 -18.11
N ARG A 75 6.95 15.03 -17.46
CA ARG A 75 7.35 15.60 -16.15
C ARG A 75 7.70 17.09 -16.25
N GLY A 76 7.66 17.78 -15.12
CA GLY A 76 7.97 19.23 -15.04
C GLY A 76 6.87 20.15 -15.58
N ARG A 77 5.78 19.59 -16.13
CA ARG A 77 4.69 20.34 -16.78
C ARG A 77 3.47 20.58 -15.89
N GLY A 78 3.56 20.26 -14.59
CA GLY A 78 2.46 20.45 -13.63
C GLY A 78 1.36 19.38 -13.64
N ILE A 79 1.49 18.32 -14.45
CA ILE A 79 0.52 17.22 -14.55
C ILE A 79 0.32 16.52 -13.21
N GLY A 80 1.40 16.09 -12.55
CA GLY A 80 1.33 15.40 -11.25
C GLY A 80 0.65 16.26 -10.18
N THR A 81 0.97 17.56 -10.12
CA THR A 81 0.31 18.51 -9.22
C THR A 81 -1.19 18.63 -9.52
N SER A 82 -1.58 18.61 -10.80
CA SER A 82 -2.99 18.75 -11.19
C SER A 82 -3.80 17.50 -10.86
N LEU A 83 -3.24 16.31 -11.12
CA LEU A 83 -3.82 15.02 -10.72
C LEU A 83 -3.97 14.94 -9.20
N PHE A 84 -2.90 15.24 -8.45
CA PHE A 84 -2.91 15.24 -7.00
C PHE A 84 -3.98 16.18 -6.41
N LYS A 85 -4.12 17.41 -6.95
CA LYS A 85 -5.16 18.34 -6.51
C LYS A 85 -6.57 17.78 -6.69
N GLN A 86 -6.84 17.08 -7.80
CA GLN A 86 -8.15 16.46 -8.01
C GLN A 86 -8.38 15.27 -7.07
N ALA A 87 -7.36 14.41 -6.86
CA ALA A 87 -7.41 13.33 -5.87
C ALA A 87 -7.72 13.86 -4.46
N MET A 88 -7.08 14.97 -4.05
CA MET A 88 -7.39 15.64 -2.78
C MET A 88 -8.83 16.14 -2.71
N GLN A 89 -9.37 16.71 -3.80
CA GLN A 89 -10.77 17.18 -3.84
C GLN A 89 -11.76 16.03 -3.68
N VAL A 90 -11.48 14.87 -4.26
CA VAL A 90 -12.32 13.66 -4.10
C VAL A 90 -12.37 13.24 -2.62
N LEU A 91 -11.21 13.17 -1.97
CA LEU A 91 -11.13 12.80 -0.55
C LEU A 91 -11.80 13.84 0.36
N GLN A 92 -11.62 15.14 0.07
CA GLN A 92 -12.26 16.22 0.83
C GLN A 92 -13.79 16.17 0.78
N ARG A 93 -14.37 15.81 -0.38
CA ARG A 93 -15.82 15.60 -0.51
C ARG A 93 -16.32 14.39 0.29
N SER A 94 -15.41 13.49 0.62
CA SER A 94 -15.69 12.29 1.41
C SER A 94 -15.49 12.50 2.91
N ASP A 95 -15.28 13.74 3.38
CA ASP A 95 -15.14 14.13 4.79
C ASP A 95 -14.10 13.31 5.58
N VAL A 96 -12.97 13.00 4.92
CA VAL A 96 -11.84 12.37 5.60
C VAL A 96 -11.09 13.39 6.44
N GLN A 97 -10.62 12.97 7.61
CA GLN A 97 -9.92 13.81 8.58
C GLN A 97 -8.41 13.77 8.41
N THR A 98 -7.91 12.67 7.87
CA THR A 98 -6.48 12.44 7.60
C THR A 98 -6.34 11.91 6.19
N VAL A 99 -5.40 12.45 5.43
CA VAL A 99 -5.00 11.91 4.12
C VAL A 99 -3.57 11.41 4.22
N TRP A 100 -3.35 10.19 3.78
CA TRP A 100 -2.08 9.48 3.77
C TRP A 100 -1.53 9.33 2.36
N LEU A 101 -0.21 9.22 2.27
CA LEU A 101 0.49 8.76 1.07
C LEU A 101 1.90 8.27 1.43
N THR A 102 2.51 7.53 0.52
CA THR A 102 3.97 7.36 0.49
C THR A 102 4.58 8.28 -0.56
N ALA A 103 5.72 8.88 -0.22
CA ALA A 103 6.41 9.83 -1.06
C ALA A 103 7.81 9.33 -1.42
N SER A 104 8.08 9.22 -2.72
CA SER A 104 9.44 9.17 -3.23
C SER A 104 10.12 10.53 -3.05
N LEU A 105 11.46 10.55 -3.12
CA LEU A 105 12.25 11.79 -3.08
C LEU A 105 11.79 12.81 -4.12
N ALA A 106 11.39 12.34 -5.32
CA ALA A 106 10.89 13.20 -6.39
C ALA A 106 9.47 13.74 -6.14
N GLY A 107 8.61 12.94 -5.49
CA GLY A 107 7.22 13.32 -5.22
C GLY A 107 7.06 14.24 -4.00
N ARG A 108 7.92 14.08 -2.98
CA ARG A 108 7.84 14.77 -1.68
C ARG A 108 7.58 16.29 -1.76
N PRO A 109 8.26 17.07 -2.61
CA PRO A 109 8.03 18.52 -2.68
C PRO A 109 6.62 18.93 -3.14
N ILE A 110 5.88 18.05 -3.83
CA ILE A 110 4.47 18.29 -4.20
C ILE A 110 3.58 18.25 -2.95
N TYR A 111 3.82 17.27 -2.09
CA TYR A 111 2.99 16.98 -0.92
C TYR A 111 3.25 17.96 0.21
N GLU A 112 4.51 18.31 0.50
CA GLU A 112 4.86 19.29 1.54
C GLU A 112 4.20 20.66 1.28
N ARG A 113 4.19 21.11 0.01
CA ARG A 113 3.50 22.35 -0.39
C ARG A 113 1.98 22.30 -0.20
N SER A 114 1.42 21.10 -0.06
CA SER A 114 0.00 20.86 0.17
C SER A 114 -0.31 20.52 1.63
N GLY A 115 0.64 20.76 2.54
CA GLY A 115 0.47 20.60 3.99
C GLY A 115 0.77 19.20 4.53
N PHE A 116 1.30 18.29 3.72
CA PHE A 116 1.71 16.97 4.19
C PHE A 116 3.00 17.06 5.02
N ARG A 117 3.08 16.21 6.04
CA ARG A 117 4.24 16.08 6.93
C ARG A 117 4.67 14.63 6.99
N VAL A 118 5.97 14.40 7.02
CA VAL A 118 6.55 13.06 7.23
C VAL A 118 6.27 12.62 8.67
N CYS A 119 5.78 11.39 8.86
CA CYS A 119 5.60 10.78 10.18
C CYS A 119 6.42 9.51 10.37
N ASP A 120 6.76 8.80 9.30
CA ASP A 120 7.65 7.63 9.32
C ASP A 120 8.30 7.45 7.94
N ARG A 121 9.07 6.39 7.77
CA ARG A 121 9.50 5.85 6.49
C ARG A 121 9.06 4.41 6.36
N ILE A 122 8.70 4.01 5.16
CA ILE A 122 8.37 2.63 4.83
C ILE A 122 9.56 2.03 4.11
N ARG A 123 10.09 0.93 4.65
CA ARG A 123 11.17 0.16 4.05
C ARG A 123 10.62 -1.05 3.35
N ARG A 124 10.99 -1.23 2.08
CA ARG A 124 10.74 -2.45 1.35
C ARG A 124 11.81 -3.47 1.69
N TRP A 125 11.39 -4.57 2.28
CA TRP A 125 12.22 -5.71 2.58
C TRP A 125 12.03 -6.79 1.53
N GLU A 126 13.12 -7.46 1.17
CA GLU A 126 13.14 -8.58 0.24
C GLU A 126 13.82 -9.77 0.88
N GLY A 127 13.20 -10.93 0.75
CA GLY A 127 13.74 -12.21 1.18
C GLY A 127 13.48 -13.28 0.12
N ILE A 128 14.06 -14.45 0.36
CA ILE A 128 13.77 -15.66 -0.39
C ILE A 128 12.99 -16.58 0.52
N GLY A 129 11.80 -16.98 0.09
CA GLY A 129 11.00 -17.93 0.82
C GLY A 129 11.61 -19.33 0.83
N THR A 130 11.32 -20.13 1.85
CA THR A 130 11.95 -21.43 2.13
C THR A 130 10.92 -22.55 2.18
N GLU A 131 11.12 -23.59 1.36
CA GLU A 131 10.23 -24.76 1.14
C GLU A 131 8.75 -24.44 0.81
N PRO A 132 8.05 -25.20 -0.04
CA PRO A 132 6.66 -24.89 -0.39
C PRO A 132 5.75 -24.94 0.85
N ILE A 133 5.10 -23.82 1.21
CA ILE A 133 3.92 -23.90 2.09
C ILE A 133 2.82 -24.63 1.31
N GLU A 134 2.10 -25.53 1.98
CA GLU A 134 0.79 -25.96 1.51
C GLU A 134 -0.08 -24.71 1.24
N VAL A 135 -0.56 -24.58 0.02
CA VAL A 135 -1.52 -23.53 -0.34
C VAL A 135 -2.80 -23.81 0.45
N HIS A 136 -2.97 -23.12 1.58
CA HIS A 136 -4.23 -23.14 2.29
C HIS A 136 -5.19 -22.18 1.58
N ASP A 137 -6.44 -22.63 1.40
CA ASP A 137 -7.52 -21.84 0.84
C ASP A 137 -7.62 -20.49 1.57
N ALA A 138 -8.05 -19.45 0.85
CA ALA A 138 -8.35 -18.14 1.42
C ALA A 138 -9.28 -18.32 2.62
N LYS A 139 -8.77 -18.07 3.82
CA LYS A 139 -9.58 -18.07 5.04
C LYS A 139 -10.29 -16.71 5.15
N PRO A 140 -11.58 -16.69 5.54
CA PRO A 140 -12.19 -15.47 6.01
C PRO A 140 -11.34 -14.86 7.12
N LEU A 141 -11.28 -13.53 7.22
CA LEU A 141 -10.71 -12.88 8.39
C LEU A 141 -11.43 -13.40 9.64
N GLU A 142 -10.67 -13.83 10.64
CA GLU A 142 -11.26 -14.20 11.92
C GLU A 142 -11.65 -12.93 12.70
N PRO A 143 -12.74 -12.97 13.50
CA PRO A 143 -13.14 -11.83 14.32
C PRO A 143 -11.97 -11.34 15.20
N GLY A 144 -11.71 -10.03 15.14
CA GLY A 144 -10.70 -9.36 15.98
C GLY A 144 -9.43 -8.93 15.24
N TRP A 145 -9.16 -9.46 14.04
CA TRP A 145 -8.02 -8.99 13.25
C TRP A 145 -8.17 -7.54 12.78
N GLU A 146 -9.40 -7.09 12.53
CA GLU A 146 -9.66 -5.69 12.20
C GLU A 146 -9.38 -4.76 13.37
N GLU A 147 -9.57 -5.22 14.61
CA GLU A 147 -9.23 -4.46 15.82
C GLU A 147 -7.71 -4.33 15.97
N ILE A 148 -6.96 -5.39 15.65
CA ILE A 148 -5.49 -5.35 15.66
C ILE A 148 -4.95 -4.41 14.58
N ASP A 149 -5.51 -4.45 13.36
CA ASP A 149 -5.14 -3.47 12.31
C ASP A 149 -5.49 -2.04 12.75
N PHE A 150 -6.67 -1.85 13.35
CA PHE A 150 -7.09 -0.56 13.87
C PHE A 150 -6.15 -0.03 14.95
N LEU A 151 -5.70 -0.89 15.87
CA LEU A 151 -4.75 -0.50 16.92
C LEU A 151 -3.41 -0.02 16.33
N GLY A 152 -2.93 -0.65 15.25
CA GLY A 152 -1.70 -0.22 14.58
C GLY A 152 -1.89 1.01 13.70
N TRP A 153 -2.93 1.02 12.87
CA TRP A 153 -3.14 2.04 11.85
C TRP A 153 -3.83 3.31 12.37
N GLY A 154 -4.70 3.16 13.36
CA GLY A 154 -5.51 4.23 13.94
C GLY A 154 -6.80 4.54 13.19
N ASP A 155 -7.20 3.71 12.23
CA ASP A 155 -8.45 3.85 11.47
C ASP A 155 -8.92 2.50 10.89
N SER A 156 -10.19 2.41 10.51
CA SER A 156 -10.74 1.19 9.91
C SER A 156 -10.37 1.07 8.44
N ARG A 157 -9.76 -0.08 8.09
CA ARG A 157 -9.42 -0.46 6.71
C ARG A 157 -9.97 -1.85 6.35
N ASN A 158 -11.13 -2.20 6.90
CA ASN A 158 -11.65 -3.58 6.86
C ASN A 158 -11.84 -4.11 5.44
N GLU A 159 -12.21 -3.27 4.48
CA GLU A 159 -12.35 -3.67 3.08
C GLU A 159 -11.00 -3.94 2.40
N LEU A 160 -9.94 -3.22 2.80
CA LEU A 160 -8.58 -3.49 2.36
C LEU A 160 -8.06 -4.81 2.96
N LEU A 161 -8.36 -5.08 4.23
CA LEU A 161 -8.07 -6.37 4.87
C LEU A 161 -8.80 -7.51 4.16
N ALA A 162 -10.09 -7.33 3.87
CA ALA A 162 -10.91 -8.33 3.18
C ALA A 162 -10.42 -8.57 1.74
N TYR A 163 -10.05 -7.50 1.02
CA TYR A 163 -9.41 -7.62 -0.28
C TYR A 163 -8.13 -8.46 -0.19
N ALA A 164 -7.23 -8.13 0.73
CA ALA A 164 -5.96 -8.83 0.88
C ALA A 164 -6.17 -10.32 1.20
N ALA A 165 -7.09 -10.64 2.11
CA ALA A 165 -7.43 -12.02 2.44
C ALA A 165 -8.05 -12.77 1.25
N SER A 166 -8.92 -12.14 0.47
CA SER A 166 -9.52 -12.74 -0.74
C SER A 166 -8.52 -12.96 -1.88
N ASN A 167 -7.42 -12.19 -1.90
CA ASN A 167 -6.36 -12.25 -2.89
C ASN A 167 -5.11 -13.03 -2.39
N GLY A 168 -5.22 -13.72 -1.25
CA GLY A 168 -4.09 -14.33 -0.57
C GLY A 168 -4.45 -15.47 0.37
N THR A 169 -3.49 -15.85 1.21
CA THR A 169 -3.67 -16.81 2.30
C THR A 169 -3.41 -16.08 3.62
N ALA A 170 -4.36 -16.15 4.54
CA ALA A 170 -4.27 -15.51 5.84
C ALA A 170 -4.11 -16.52 6.97
N ALA A 171 -3.34 -16.16 8.00
CA ALA A 171 -3.27 -16.86 9.27
C ALA A 171 -3.22 -15.85 10.42
N GLY A 172 -3.69 -16.27 11.59
CA GLY A 172 -3.66 -15.41 12.76
C GLY A 172 -3.95 -16.16 14.05
N THR A 173 -4.04 -15.36 15.10
CA THR A 173 -4.29 -15.72 16.50
C THR A 173 -5.10 -14.58 17.12
N GLU A 174 -5.44 -14.68 18.40
CA GLU A 174 -6.06 -13.57 19.16
C GLU A 174 -5.16 -12.33 19.27
N GLU A 175 -3.84 -12.46 19.03
CA GLU A 175 -2.86 -11.38 19.20
C GLU A 175 -2.18 -10.92 17.90
N GLY A 176 -2.57 -11.44 16.75
CA GLY A 176 -1.98 -11.02 15.48
C GLY A 176 -2.47 -11.79 14.27
N PHE A 177 -2.22 -11.24 13.09
CA PHE A 177 -2.58 -11.82 11.81
C PHE A 177 -1.54 -11.45 10.74
N LEU A 178 -1.43 -12.29 9.71
CA LEU A 178 -0.55 -12.09 8.57
C LEU A 178 -1.25 -12.60 7.32
N VAL A 179 -1.20 -11.81 6.24
CA VAL A 179 -1.68 -12.21 4.93
C VAL A 179 -0.51 -12.30 3.94
N VAL A 180 -0.44 -13.42 3.21
CA VAL A 180 0.46 -13.58 2.06
C VAL A 180 -0.36 -13.41 0.79
N GLN A 181 -0.07 -12.37 0.00
CA GLN A 181 -0.76 -12.10 -1.25
C GLN A 181 0.13 -12.40 -2.46
N ARG A 182 -0.51 -12.71 -3.60
CA ARG A 182 0.19 -12.82 -4.89
C ARG A 182 0.61 -11.44 -5.39
N LEU A 183 1.85 -11.30 -5.85
CA LEU A 183 2.40 -10.04 -6.36
C LEU A 183 3.20 -10.28 -7.66
N GLY A 184 2.50 -10.36 -8.79
CA GLY A 184 3.13 -10.68 -10.08
C GLY A 184 3.78 -12.07 -10.07
N SER A 185 5.09 -12.13 -10.31
CA SER A 185 5.90 -13.35 -10.17
C SER A 185 6.51 -13.54 -8.77
N SER A 186 6.22 -12.63 -7.84
CA SER A 186 6.68 -12.65 -6.44
C SER A 186 5.47 -12.79 -5.50
N GLN A 187 5.75 -12.79 -4.20
CA GLN A 187 4.74 -12.74 -3.15
C GLN A 187 4.96 -11.51 -2.26
N GLN A 188 3.89 -11.00 -1.67
CA GLN A 188 3.99 -9.98 -0.61
C GLN A 188 3.42 -10.50 0.71
N ILE A 189 4.07 -10.14 1.81
CA ILE A 189 3.53 -10.28 3.16
C ILE A 189 2.96 -8.94 3.56
N GLY A 190 1.70 -8.93 3.94
CA GLY A 190 0.95 -7.72 4.20
C GLY A 190 -0.52 -7.91 3.85
N PRO A 191 -1.46 -7.34 4.61
CA PRO A 191 -1.26 -6.68 5.89
C PRO A 191 -0.75 -7.68 6.95
N PHE A 192 0.09 -7.20 7.86
CA PHE A 192 0.67 -8.00 8.94
C PHE A 192 0.68 -7.16 10.21
N GLY A 193 -0.23 -7.50 11.14
CA GLY A 193 -0.38 -6.85 12.44
C GLY A 193 -0.14 -7.81 13.59
N ALA A 194 0.51 -7.35 14.67
CA ALA A 194 0.71 -8.15 15.88
C ALA A 194 0.84 -7.27 17.13
N LEU A 195 0.26 -7.72 18.25
CA LEU A 195 0.32 -7.03 19.53
C LEU A 195 1.67 -7.21 20.24
N ASN A 196 2.42 -8.26 19.89
CA ASN A 196 3.73 -8.53 20.43
C ASN A 196 4.65 -9.24 19.41
N SER A 197 5.96 -9.20 19.67
CA SER A 197 6.96 -9.74 18.74
C SER A 197 6.99 -11.25 18.63
N ALA A 198 6.62 -11.97 19.70
CA ALA A 198 6.59 -13.42 19.69
C ALA A 198 5.50 -13.94 18.75
N THR A 199 4.33 -13.31 18.76
CA THR A 199 3.24 -13.60 17.82
C THR A 199 3.64 -13.27 16.39
N ALA A 200 4.28 -12.12 16.17
CA ALA A 200 4.80 -11.78 14.84
C ALA A 200 5.81 -12.80 14.32
N GLU A 201 6.79 -13.20 15.14
CA GLU A 201 7.78 -14.21 14.78
C GLU A 201 7.13 -15.55 14.43
N LYS A 202 6.22 -16.03 15.28
CA LYS A 202 5.48 -17.28 15.04
C LYS A 202 4.68 -17.25 13.73
N LEU A 203 3.96 -16.16 13.47
CA LEU A 203 3.17 -16.02 12.24
C LEU A 203 4.07 -15.94 11.01
N LEU A 204 5.18 -15.20 11.09
CA LEU A 204 6.14 -15.13 10.01
C LEU A 204 6.76 -16.50 9.72
N GLU A 205 7.15 -17.28 10.74
CA GLU A 205 7.66 -18.64 10.55
C GLU A 205 6.64 -19.59 9.95
N GLN A 206 5.39 -19.51 10.41
CA GLN A 206 4.29 -20.35 9.91
C GLN A 206 3.93 -20.03 8.45
N MET A 207 3.99 -18.75 8.08
CA MET A 207 3.50 -18.25 6.79
C MET A 207 4.60 -17.78 5.85
N LEU A 208 5.88 -18.02 6.17
CA LEU A 208 6.98 -17.62 5.31
C LEU A 208 6.82 -18.30 3.95
N PRO A 209 6.52 -17.55 2.88
CA PRO A 209 6.12 -18.16 1.63
C PRO A 209 7.19 -19.11 1.11
N GLY A 210 6.81 -20.05 0.26
CA GLY A 210 7.77 -21.01 -0.27
C GLY A 210 8.76 -20.43 -1.26
N THR A 211 9.32 -21.28 -2.13
CA THR A 211 10.37 -20.86 -3.07
C THR A 211 9.96 -19.63 -3.88
N GLY A 212 10.77 -18.56 -3.82
CA GLY A 212 10.53 -17.36 -4.60
C GLY A 212 10.88 -16.09 -3.85
N LYS A 213 10.79 -14.95 -4.55
CA LYS A 213 11.01 -13.63 -3.96
C LYS A 213 9.79 -13.22 -3.14
N VAL A 214 10.04 -12.84 -1.88
CA VAL A 214 9.03 -12.35 -0.94
C VAL A 214 9.33 -10.90 -0.60
N LEU A 215 8.31 -10.06 -0.64
CA LEU A 215 8.39 -8.63 -0.36
C LEU A 215 7.53 -8.26 0.84
N LEU A 216 7.94 -7.28 1.61
CA LEU A 216 7.06 -6.60 2.56
C LEU A 216 7.49 -5.16 2.81
N ASP A 217 6.51 -4.29 3.04
CA ASP A 217 6.74 -2.88 3.32
C ASP A 217 6.50 -2.63 4.81
N VAL A 218 7.54 -2.20 5.53
CA VAL A 218 7.54 -2.13 7.00
C VAL A 218 7.87 -0.72 7.48
N PRO A 219 7.14 -0.19 8.48
CA PRO A 219 7.51 1.04 9.17
C PRO A 219 8.93 0.99 9.74
N SER A 220 9.74 2.00 9.44
CA SER A 220 11.12 2.08 9.90
C SER A 220 11.23 2.26 11.41
N SER A 221 10.20 2.85 12.03
CA SER A 221 10.11 3.02 13.47
C SER A 221 9.84 1.70 14.21
N ASN A 222 9.27 0.68 13.55
CA ASN A 222 9.18 -0.68 14.09
C ASN A 222 10.53 -1.41 13.99
N ARG A 223 11.42 -1.06 14.92
CA ARG A 223 12.77 -1.65 15.02
C ARG A 223 12.74 -3.13 15.35
N VAL A 224 11.68 -3.60 16.01
CA VAL A 224 11.48 -5.01 16.35
C VAL A 224 11.22 -5.82 15.09
N ALA A 225 10.31 -5.37 14.21
CA ALA A 225 10.09 -5.95 12.89
C ALA A 225 11.38 -5.94 12.05
N SER A 226 12.11 -4.83 12.04
CA SER A 226 13.40 -4.74 11.32
C SER A 226 14.41 -5.79 11.80
N LYS A 227 14.51 -6.00 13.13
CA LYS A 227 15.41 -7.01 13.72
C LYS A 227 14.97 -8.42 13.35
N LEU A 228 13.67 -8.72 13.44
CA LEU A 228 13.10 -10.00 13.05
C LEU A 228 13.44 -10.33 11.59
N LEU A 229 13.17 -9.42 10.66
CA LEU A 229 13.42 -9.62 9.24
C LEU A 229 14.91 -9.83 8.93
N THR A 230 15.78 -9.02 9.54
CA THR A 230 17.24 -9.19 9.41
C THR A 230 17.68 -10.57 9.90
N SER A 231 17.15 -11.06 11.02
CA SER A 231 17.48 -12.39 11.56
C SER A 231 17.04 -13.54 10.65
N ARG A 232 16.08 -13.30 9.76
CA ARG A 232 15.56 -14.25 8.76
C ARG A 232 16.16 -14.02 7.36
N GLY A 233 17.21 -13.22 7.25
CA GLY A 233 17.95 -13.03 6.00
C GLY A 233 17.29 -12.07 5.00
N PHE A 234 16.25 -11.34 5.39
CA PHE A 234 15.69 -10.28 4.54
C PHE A 234 16.64 -9.08 4.48
N THR A 235 16.62 -8.38 3.35
CA THR A 235 17.40 -7.16 3.10
C THR A 235 16.50 -6.02 2.63
N VAL A 236 16.88 -4.77 2.90
CA VAL A 236 16.11 -3.60 2.45
C VAL A 236 16.49 -3.27 1.00
N SER A 237 15.51 -3.18 0.10
CA SER A 237 15.72 -2.80 -1.31
C SER A 237 15.28 -1.38 -1.65
N ASN A 238 14.35 -0.80 -0.88
CA ASN A 238 13.86 0.56 -1.13
C ASN A 238 13.34 1.21 0.17
N GLU A 239 13.23 2.55 0.18
CA GLU A 239 12.65 3.33 1.27
C GLU A 239 11.87 4.53 0.70
N VAL A 240 10.69 4.80 1.27
CA VAL A 240 9.85 5.97 0.94
C VAL A 240 9.37 6.65 2.23
N ASP A 241 9.11 7.95 2.17
CA ASP A 241 8.55 8.67 3.32
C ASP A 241 7.05 8.37 3.45
N LEU A 242 6.57 7.97 4.64
CA LEU A 242 5.14 7.96 4.96
C LEU A 242 4.75 9.36 5.40
N MET A 243 3.74 9.92 4.73
CA MET A 243 3.28 11.28 5.00
C MET A 243 1.78 11.34 5.26
N TYR A 244 1.38 12.32 6.06
CA TYR A 244 -0.03 12.61 6.30
C TYR A 244 -0.33 14.11 6.21
N ALA A 245 -1.59 14.46 5.94
CA ALA A 245 -2.15 15.80 6.08
C ALA A 245 -3.50 15.75 6.82
N GLY A 246 -3.86 16.83 7.50
CA GLY A 246 -5.08 16.91 8.32
C GLY A 246 -4.81 16.57 9.78
N GLN A 247 -5.73 15.83 10.41
CA GLN A 247 -5.58 15.41 11.80
C GLN A 247 -4.41 14.42 11.95
N PRO A 248 -3.55 14.58 12.98
CA PRO A 248 -2.54 13.58 13.29
C PRO A 248 -3.15 12.19 13.50
N PRO A 249 -2.65 11.17 12.80
CA PRO A 249 -3.17 9.82 12.92
C PRO A 249 -2.80 9.18 14.24
N ALA A 250 -3.67 8.29 14.75
CA ALA A 250 -3.37 7.41 15.89
C ALA A 250 -2.51 6.21 15.44
N TYR A 251 -1.36 6.51 14.83
CA TYR A 251 -0.47 5.55 14.20
C TYR A 251 0.51 4.94 15.21
N HIS A 252 0.39 3.63 15.41
CA HIS A 252 1.19 2.81 16.32
C HIS A 252 1.98 1.78 15.54
N ALA A 253 3.11 2.22 14.99
CA ALA A 253 3.97 1.41 14.14
C ALA A 253 4.47 0.11 14.81
N GLU A 254 4.57 0.09 16.15
CA GLU A 254 4.94 -1.08 16.94
C GLU A 254 4.04 -2.30 16.69
N HIS A 255 2.80 -2.08 16.24
CA HIS A 255 1.83 -3.12 15.89
C HIS A 255 1.81 -3.49 14.41
N ILE A 256 2.54 -2.77 13.56
CA ILE A 256 2.54 -2.97 12.10
C ILE A 256 3.86 -3.63 11.68
N TYR A 257 3.78 -4.88 11.25
CA TYR A 257 4.89 -5.66 10.72
C TYR A 257 4.89 -5.73 9.19
N GLY A 258 3.82 -5.27 8.53
CA GLY A 258 3.74 -5.13 7.07
C GLY A 258 2.50 -4.33 6.64
N LEU A 259 2.67 -3.36 5.75
CA LEU A 259 1.58 -2.62 5.10
C LEU A 259 0.77 -3.55 4.18
N ALA A 260 -0.45 -3.16 3.82
CA ALA A 260 -1.36 -4.03 3.06
C ALA A 260 -1.01 -4.13 1.57
N SER A 261 -0.19 -3.19 1.06
CA SER A 261 0.21 -3.09 -0.35
C SER A 261 1.62 -2.53 -0.49
N MET A 262 2.19 -2.65 -1.69
CA MET A 262 3.50 -2.07 -2.05
C MET A 262 3.43 -0.55 -2.32
N GLY A 263 2.58 0.18 -1.58
CA GLY A 263 2.43 1.64 -1.62
C GLY A 263 1.18 2.16 -2.33
N SER A 264 0.34 1.29 -2.89
CA SER A 264 -0.83 1.71 -3.70
C SER A 264 -2.03 2.15 -2.88
N MET A 265 -2.25 1.61 -1.69
CA MET A 265 -3.52 1.77 -0.96
C MET A 265 -3.41 1.74 0.57
N GLY A 266 -2.19 1.80 1.11
CA GLY A 266 -1.88 1.68 2.54
C GLY A 266 -1.49 0.27 2.95
#